data_AF-A0AAF0E9B0-F1
#
_entry.id   AF-A0AAF0E9B0-F1
#
_cell.length_a   1.000
_cell.length_b   1.000
_cell.length_c   1.000
_cell.angle_alpha   90.00
_cell.angle_beta   90.00
_cell.angle_gamma   90.00
#
_symmetry.space_group_name_H-M   'P 1'
#
loop_
_entity.id
_entity.type
_entity.pdbx_description
1 polymer ?
#
loop_
_entity_poly.entity_id
_entity_poly.type
_entity_poly.pdbx_seq_one_letter_code
_entity_poly.pdbx_strand_id
1 'polypeptide(L)' 'MPVEVYPIVLLTGLAVGVAGWQIARCARSPDVIWDKKNNPTPWNNIEPGTQYKLWNIGGTFDKTYKRDRL' A
#
# COMPACT_ATOMS: atom_id res chain seq x y z
N MET A 1 -24.10 23.79 0.97
CA MET A 1 -24.81 22.50 0.80
C MET A 1 -25.80 22.34 1.95
N PRO A 2 -26.94 21.66 1.75
CA PRO A 2 -27.87 21.36 2.86
C PRO A 2 -27.16 20.57 3.96
N VAL A 3 -27.56 20.76 5.22
CA VAL A 3 -26.89 20.13 6.38
C VAL A 3 -26.99 18.60 6.38
N GLU A 4 -28.05 18.11 5.75
CA GLU A 4 -28.38 16.70 5.57
C GLU A 4 -27.44 15.99 4.58
N VAL A 5 -26.75 16.74 3.72
CA VAL A 5 -25.87 16.19 2.67
C VAL A 5 -24.43 16.01 3.14
N TYR A 6 -24.02 16.72 4.20
CA TYR A 6 -22.68 16.59 4.79
C TYR A 6 -22.27 15.14 5.13
N PRO A 7 -23.11 14.30 5.78
CA PRO A 7 -22.70 12.93 6.12
C PRO A 7 -22.43 12.07 4.87
N ILE A 8 -23.20 12.25 3.80
CA ILE A 8 -23.04 11.47 2.57
C ILE A 8 -21.74 11.86 1.88
N VAL A 9 -21.49 13.17 1.71
CA VAL A 9 -20.26 13.66 1.05
C VAL A 9 -19.01 13.23 1.81
N LEU A 10 -19.05 13.25 3.15
CA LEU A 10 -17.96 12.77 3.99
C LEU A 10 -17.67 11.28 3.71
N LEU A 11 -18.69 10.42 3.78
CA LEU A 11 -18.53 8.98 3.58
C LEU A 11 -18.08 8.63 2.16
N THR A 12 -18.64 9.29 1.14
CA THR A 12 -18.20 9.09 -0.24
C THR A 12 -16.75 9.54 -0.45
N GLY A 13 -16.37 10.69 0.10
CA GLY A 13 -14.99 11.17 0.05
C GLY A 13 -14.02 10.20 0.72
N LEU A 14 -14.39 9.68 1.89
CA LEU A 14 -13.61 8.66 2.59
C LEU A 14 -13.52 7.36 1.78
N ALA A 15 -14.61 6.89 1.19
CA ALA A 15 -14.63 5.65 0.41
C ALA A 15 -13.68 5.74 -0.79
N VAL A 16 -13.75 6.82 -1.57
CA VAL A 16 -12.86 7.04 -2.72
C VAL A 16 -11.41 7.22 -2.25
N GLY A 17 -11.19 7.95 -1.15
CA GLY A 17 -9.87 8.14 -0.57
C GLY A 17 -9.21 6.82 -0.15
N VAL A 18 -9.93 5.97 0.58
CA VAL A 18 -9.43 4.66 1.02
C VAL A 18 -9.21 3.72 -0.16
N ALA A 19 -10.11 3.70 -1.15
CA ALA A 19 -9.94 2.89 -2.35
C ALA A 19 -8.68 3.31 -3.13
N GLY A 20 -8.48 4.60 -3.35
CA GLY A 20 -7.30 5.14 -4.01
C GLY A 20 -6.01 4.83 -3.24
N TRP A 21 -6.03 4.99 -1.92
CA TRP A 21 -4.90 4.65 -1.06
C TRP A 21 -4.56 3.16 -1.10
N GLN A 22 -5.57 2.28 -1.09
CA GLN A 22 -5.36 0.84 -1.14
C GLN A 22 -4.77 0.40 -2.48
N ILE A 23 -5.26 0.94 -3.59
CA ILE A 23 -4.69 0.68 -4.92
C ILE A 23 -3.24 1.16 -4.98
N ALA A 24 -2.97 2.38 -4.51
CA ALA A 24 -1.61 2.92 -4.45
C ALA A 24 -0.69 2.03 -3.60
N ARG A 25 -1.18 1.50 -2.47
CA ARG A 25 -0.44 0.55 -1.63
C ARG A 25 -0.17 -0.76 -2.37
N CYS A 26 -1.17 -1.36 -3.01
CA CYS A 26 -1.02 -2.60 -3.78
C CYS A 26 -0.06 -2.44 -4.95
N ALA A 27 -0.09 -1.29 -5.62
CA ALA A 27 0.83 -0.99 -6.72
C ALA A 27 2.29 -0.89 -6.24
N ARG A 28 2.51 -0.66 -4.94
CA ARG A 28 3.84 -0.66 -4.28
C ARG A 28 4.19 -2.01 -3.64
N SER A 29 3.50 -3.10 -3.98
CA SER A 29 3.85 -4.45 -3.51
C SER A 29 5.19 -4.91 -4.10
N PRO A 30 5.99 -5.71 -3.37
CA PRO A 30 7.24 -6.28 -3.89
C PRO A 30 7.11 -7.09 -5.19
N ASP A 31 5.92 -7.60 -5.49
CA ASP A 31 5.66 -8.40 -6.70
C ASP A 31 5.44 -7.53 -7.95
N VAL A 32 5.26 -6.22 -7.79
CA VAL A 32 4.96 -5.29 -8.89
C VAL A 32 6.24 -4.68 -9.43
N ILE A 33 6.47 -4.88 -10.73
CA ILE A 33 7.62 -4.32 -11.45
C ILE A 33 7.23 -2.99 -12.09
N TRP A 34 7.84 -1.90 -11.62
CA TRP A 34 7.71 -0.56 -12.23
C TRP A 34 8.85 -0.29 -13.22
N ASP A 35 10.10 -0.45 -12.77
CA ASP A 35 11.28 -0.38 -13.63
C ASP A 35 11.73 -1.77 -14.10
N LYS A 36 11.32 -2.14 -15.32
CA LYS A 36 11.77 -3.38 -15.97
C LYS A 36 13.24 -3.34 -16.42
N LYS A 37 13.85 -2.17 -16.57
CA LYS A 37 15.21 -2.04 -17.13
C LYS A 37 16.28 -2.16 -16.06
N ASN A 38 16.13 -1.45 -14.93
CA ASN A 38 17.15 -1.47 -13.87
C ASN A 38 16.79 -2.38 -12.70
N ASN A 39 15.53 -2.81 -12.55
CA ASN A 39 15.10 -3.70 -11.47
C ASN A 39 14.03 -4.71 -11.93
N PRO A 40 14.36 -5.63 -12.85
CA PRO A 40 13.42 -6.61 -13.38
C PRO A 40 12.91 -7.62 -12.32
N THR A 41 13.65 -7.80 -11.22
CA THR A 41 13.35 -8.77 -10.16
C THR A 41 13.35 -8.11 -8.77
N PRO A 42 12.34 -7.27 -8.45
CA PRO A 42 12.30 -6.50 -7.20
C PRO A 42 12.31 -7.39 -5.94
N TRP A 43 11.73 -8.59 -6.02
CA TRP A 43 11.66 -9.54 -4.90
C TRP A 43 13.03 -10.04 -4.40
N ASN A 44 14.08 -9.99 -5.23
CA ASN A 44 15.43 -10.41 -4.83
C ASN A 44 16.09 -9.44 -3.84
N ASN A 45 15.59 -8.21 -3.72
CA ASN A 45 16.17 -7.18 -2.86
C ASN A 45 15.48 -7.10 -1.47
N ILE A 46 14.62 -8.06 -1.13
CA ILE A 46 13.88 -8.06 0.13
C ILE A 46 14.70 -8.78 1.19
N GLU A 47 15.00 -8.09 2.29
CA GLU A 47 15.71 -8.70 3.41
C GLU A 47 14.82 -9.73 4.14
N PRO A 48 15.38 -10.85 4.62
CA PRO A 48 14.66 -11.79 5.48
C PRO A 48 14.08 -11.10 6.71
N GLY A 49 12.85 -11.46 7.10
CA GLY A 49 12.13 -10.85 8.22
C GLY A 49 11.40 -9.54 7.88
N THR A 50 11.49 -9.06 6.63
CA THR A 50 10.75 -7.88 6.19
C THR A 50 9.31 -8.22 5.84
N GLN A 51 8.35 -7.60 6.54
CA GLN A 51 6.95 -7.77 6.20
C GLN A 51 6.42 -6.58 5.38
N TYR A 52 5.63 -6.88 4.35
CA TYR A 52 4.88 -5.89 3.60
C TYR A 52 3.39 -5.84 3.96
N LYS A 53 2.83 -6.86 4.62
CA LYS A 53 1.41 -6.87 5.02
C LYS A 53 1.13 -5.77 6.04
N LEU A 54 -0.08 -5.21 5.98
CA LEU A 54 -0.55 -4.13 6.86
C LEU A 54 -0.75 -4.59 8.31
N TRP A 55 -1.14 -5.85 8.50
CA TRP A 55 -1.44 -6.40 9.80
C TRP A 55 -1.02 -7.87 9.87
N ASN A 56 -0.59 -8.30 11.06
CA ASN A 56 -0.30 -9.69 11.37
C ASN A 56 -0.88 -9.97 12.75
N ILE A 57 -1.74 -10.98 12.85
CA ILE A 57 -2.53 -11.25 14.05
C ILE A 57 -1.69 -11.97 15.11
N GLY A 58 -0.59 -12.64 14.72
CA GLY A 58 0.18 -13.51 15.61
C GLY A 58 1.70 -13.32 15.58
N GLY A 59 2.22 -12.19 15.08
CA GLY A 59 3.67 -12.01 15.03
C GLY A 59 4.12 -10.55 15.02
N THR A 60 5.34 -10.34 15.51
CA THR A 60 6.05 -9.06 15.51
C THR A 60 6.77 -8.83 14.19
N PHE A 61 6.92 -7.56 13.78
CA PHE A 61 7.70 -7.20 12.60
C PHE A 61 9.09 -6.75 13.02
N ASP A 62 10.12 -7.45 12.56
CA ASP A 62 11.48 -6.99 12.75
C ASP A 62 11.77 -5.78 11.85
N LYS A 63 11.21 -5.77 10.63
CA LYS A 63 11.41 -4.72 9.63
C LYS A 63 10.17 -4.47 8.79
N THR A 64 9.94 -3.20 8.43
CA THR A 64 8.87 -2.78 7.50
C THR A 64 9.41 -2.66 6.09
N TYR A 65 8.72 -3.27 5.12
CA TYR A 65 9.08 -3.16 3.71
C TYR A 65 9.04 -1.71 3.21
N LYS A 66 10.13 -1.28 2.57
CA LYS A 66 10.22 -0.01 1.84
C LYS A 66 10.62 -0.29 0.40
N ARG A 67 9.99 0.41 -0.55
CA ARG A 67 10.43 0.41 -1.95
C ARG A 67 11.34 1.62 -2.15
N ASP A 68 12.64 1.39 -2.22
CA ASP A 68 13.62 2.47 -2.45
C ASP A 68 13.98 2.59 -3.94
N ARG A 69 13.68 1.55 -4.74
CA ARG A 69 13.96 1.49 -6.18
C ARG A 69 12.65 1.34 -6.92
N LEU A 70 12.33 2.34 -7.73
CA LEU A 70 11.07 2.53 -8.42
C LEU A 70 11.30 2.43 -9.93
#